data_AF-A0A0Q7Z233-F1
#
_entry.id   AF-A0A0Q7Z233-F1
#
_cell.length_a   1.000
_cell.length_b   1.000
_cell.length_c   1.000
_cell.angle_alpha   90.00
_cell.angle_beta   90.00
_cell.angle_gamma   90.00
#
_symmetry.space_group_name_H-M   'P 1'
#
loop_
_entity.id
_entity.type
_entity.pdbx_description
1 polymer ?
#
loop_
_entity_poly.entity_id
_entity_poly.type
_entity_poly.pdbx_seq_one_letter_code
_entity_poly.pdbx_strand_id
1 'polypeptide(L)'
;MAKSTVSIPDELSLSECRERINELVIEMKKLRTEQAQVRERTGAIDRQASLMASEIALLEQRHDKLTAEPYVTDHAVLRYIERKYGFDIDAIRKEMLTPQVKAAMKVGAKGIKVDGGTFKLNGTAIVTYVRAK
;
A
#
# COMPACT_ATOMS: atom_id res chain seq x y z
N MET A 1 -11.05 -56.26 -28.71
CA MET A 1 -10.91 -54.92 -29.34
C MET A 1 -12.21 -54.62 -30.09
N ALA A 2 -13.13 -53.86 -29.48
CA ALA A 2 -14.41 -53.52 -30.10
C ALA A 2 -14.30 -52.09 -30.67
N LYS A 3 -14.34 -51.99 -32.00
CA LYS A 3 -14.41 -50.71 -32.72
C LYS A 3 -15.81 -50.14 -32.49
N SER A 4 -15.90 -49.03 -31.75
CA SER A 4 -17.11 -48.24 -31.63
C SER A 4 -17.31 -47.47 -32.94
N THR A 5 -18.17 -47.98 -33.80
CA THR A 5 -18.63 -47.30 -35.01
C THR A 5 -19.56 -46.17 -34.60
N VAL A 6 -19.09 -44.93 -34.73
CA VAL A 6 -19.94 -43.75 -34.63
C VAL A 6 -20.94 -43.80 -35.79
N SER A 7 -22.20 -44.10 -35.47
CA SER A 7 -23.32 -44.04 -36.40
C SER A 7 -23.58 -42.57 -36.71
N ILE A 8 -23.31 -42.17 -37.96
CA ILE A 8 -23.68 -40.87 -38.50
C ILE A 8 -25.18 -40.95 -38.79
N PRO A 9 -26.04 -40.07 -38.21
CA PRO A 9 -27.47 -40.14 -38.43
C PRO A 9 -27.82 -39.82 -39.89
N ASP A 10 -28.95 -40.39 -40.30
CA ASP A 10 -29.59 -40.35 -41.60
C ASP A 10 -29.49 -39.02 -42.35
N GLU A 11 -29.44 -39.13 -43.69
CA GLU A 11 -29.46 -38.03 -44.65
C GLU A 11 -30.64 -37.08 -44.38
N LEU A 12 -30.41 -36.03 -43.59
CA LEU A 12 -31.32 -34.87 -43.55
C LEU A 12 -31.49 -34.38 -44.98
N SER A 13 -32.73 -34.10 -45.37
CA SER A 13 -32.99 -33.45 -46.65
C SER A 13 -32.18 -32.15 -46.72
N LEU A 14 -31.62 -31.83 -47.90
CA LEU A 14 -30.93 -30.56 -48.12
C LEU A 14 -31.79 -29.34 -47.70
N SER A 15 -33.11 -29.46 -47.72
CA SER A 15 -34.04 -28.45 -47.22
C SER A 15 -33.98 -28.27 -45.70
N GLU A 16 -33.93 -29.36 -44.94
CA GLU A 16 -33.92 -29.34 -43.46
C GLU A 16 -32.57 -28.84 -42.93
N CYS A 17 -31.46 -29.25 -43.56
CA CYS A 17 -30.14 -28.68 -43.29
C CYS A 17 -30.11 -27.15 -43.52
N ARG A 18 -30.77 -26.67 -44.59
CA ARG A 18 -30.83 -25.25 -44.93
C ARG A 18 -31.66 -24.46 -43.92
N GLU A 19 -32.79 -25.00 -43.47
CA GLU A 19 -33.62 -24.39 -42.42
C GLU A 19 -32.85 -24.30 -41.10
N ARG A 20 -32.17 -25.38 -40.69
CA ARG A 20 -31.38 -25.38 -39.46
C ARG A 20 -30.22 -24.39 -39.49
N ILE A 21 -29.55 -24.24 -40.64
CA ILE A 21 -28.51 -23.21 -40.83
C ILE A 21 -29.12 -21.81 -40.67
N ASN A 22 -30.30 -21.55 -41.24
CA ASN A 22 -30.96 -20.25 -41.11
C ASN A 22 -31.34 -19.93 -39.65
N GLU A 23 -31.88 -20.90 -38.91
CA GLU A 23 -32.17 -20.75 -37.48
C GLU A 23 -30.92 -20.41 -36.67
N LEU A 24 -29.84 -21.17 -36.87
CA LEU A 24 -28.57 -20.93 -36.18
C LEU A 24 -27.99 -19.55 -36.53
N VAL A 25 -28.13 -19.10 -37.78
CA VAL A 25 -27.69 -17.76 -38.19
C VAL A 25 -28.48 -16.66 -37.48
N ILE A 26 -29.80 -16.83 -37.31
CA ILE A 26 -30.65 -15.88 -36.57
C ILE A 26 -30.25 -15.85 -35.10
N GLU A 27 -30.06 -17.01 -34.49
CA GLU A 27 -29.65 -17.13 -33.09
C GLU A 27 -28.26 -16.53 -32.84
N MET A 28 -27.29 -16.81 -33.72
CA MET A 28 -25.96 -16.18 -33.67
C MET A 28 -26.02 -14.66 -33.78
N LYS A 29 -26.90 -14.11 -34.63
CA LYS A 29 -27.09 -12.65 -34.72
C LYS A 29 -27.65 -12.08 -33.42
N LYS A 30 -28.64 -12.74 -32.82
CA LYS A 30 -29.22 -12.34 -31.54
C LYS A 30 -28.19 -12.37 -30.41
N LEU A 31 -27.46 -13.48 -30.26
CA LEU A 31 -26.40 -13.62 -29.26
C LEU A 31 -25.29 -12.58 -29.44
N ARG A 32 -24.92 -12.24 -30.68
CA ARG A 32 -23.94 -11.16 -30.94
C ARG A 32 -24.45 -9.80 -30.48
N THR A 33 -25.73 -9.49 -30.71
CA THR A 33 -26.32 -8.23 -30.22
C THR A 33 -26.39 -8.18 -28.70
N GLU A 34 -26.74 -9.29 -28.04
CA GLU A 34 -26.76 -9.38 -26.59
C GLU A 34 -25.34 -9.24 -26.00
N GLN A 35 -24.35 -9.91 -26.59
CA GLN A 35 -22.95 -9.76 -26.19
C GLN A 35 -22.45 -8.31 -26.35
N ALA A 36 -22.84 -7.61 -27.41
CA ALA A 36 -22.50 -6.21 -27.61
C ALA A 36 -23.10 -5.33 -26.51
N GLN A 37 -24.38 -5.53 -26.18
CA GLN A 37 -25.06 -4.79 -25.11
C GLN A 37 -24.45 -5.06 -23.73
N VAL A 38 -24.12 -6.32 -23.42
CA VAL A 38 -23.48 -6.67 -22.14
C VAL A 38 -22.11 -6.01 -22.04
N ARG A 39 -21.30 -6.05 -23.10
CA ARG A 39 -19.99 -5.39 -23.14
C ARG A 39 -20.05 -3.88 -22.92
N GLU A 40 -21.07 -3.24 -23.49
CA GLU A 40 -21.29 -1.81 -23.28
C GLU A 40 -21.64 -1.50 -21.81
N ARG A 41 -22.54 -2.30 -21.22
CA ARG A 41 -22.92 -2.16 -19.80
C ARG A 41 -21.75 -2.42 -18.87
N THR A 42 -20.96 -3.47 -19.10
CA THR A 42 -19.76 -3.74 -18.28
C THR A 42 -18.77 -2.60 -18.38
N GLY A 43 -18.52 -2.08 -19.59
CA GLY A 43 -17.64 -0.92 -19.76
C GLY A 43 -18.14 0.35 -19.06
N ALA A 44 -19.45 0.56 -18.97
CA ALA A 44 -20.02 1.67 -18.21
C ALA A 44 -19.84 1.48 -16.69
N ILE A 45 -20.07 0.26 -16.20
CA ILE A 45 -19.88 -0.12 -14.79
C ILE A 45 -18.41 0.03 -14.40
N ASP A 46 -17.47 -0.42 -15.23
CA ASP A 46 -16.02 -0.33 -14.96
C ASP A 46 -15.57 1.12 -14.83
N ARG A 47 -16.09 2.02 -15.68
CA ARG A 47 -15.83 3.46 -15.58
C ARG A 47 -16.37 4.04 -14.27
N GLN A 48 -17.59 3.67 -13.91
CA GLN A 48 -18.22 4.14 -12.67
C GLN A 48 -17.50 3.61 -11.43
N ALA A 49 -17.11 2.33 -11.42
CA ALA A 49 -16.33 1.72 -10.36
C ALA A 49 -14.96 2.43 -10.19
N SER A 50 -14.30 2.78 -11.30
CA SER A 50 -13.05 3.53 -11.28
C SER A 50 -13.21 4.91 -10.65
N LEU A 51 -14.29 5.62 -10.98
CA LEU A 51 -14.60 6.93 -10.38
C LEU A 51 -14.87 6.81 -8.88
N MET A 52 -15.72 5.86 -8.48
CA MET A 52 -16.03 5.61 -7.07
C MET A 52 -14.79 5.22 -6.26
N ALA A 53 -13.90 4.39 -6.82
CA ALA A 53 -12.65 4.04 -6.17
C ALA A 53 -11.76 5.27 -5.90
N SER A 54 -11.70 6.21 -6.84
CA SER A 54 -10.96 7.46 -6.64
C SER A 54 -11.58 8.35 -5.55
N GLU A 55 -12.91 8.37 -5.46
CA GLU A 55 -13.63 9.14 -4.45
C GLU A 55 -13.45 8.54 -3.04
N ILE A 56 -13.51 7.21 -2.93
CA ILE A 56 -13.24 6.49 -1.67
C ILE A 56 -11.84 6.84 -1.17
N ALA A 57 -10.82 6.76 -2.02
CA ALA A 57 -9.44 7.07 -1.64
C ALA A 57 -9.28 8.51 -1.11
N LEU A 58 -9.99 9.48 -1.70
CA LEU A 58 -9.98 10.87 -1.23
C LEU A 58 -10.69 11.03 0.11
N LEU A 59 -11.80 10.32 0.31
CA LEU A 59 -12.54 10.34 1.57
C LEU A 59 -11.75 9.69 2.70
N GLU A 60 -11.05 8.58 2.43
CA GLU A 60 -10.15 7.94 3.39
C GLU A 60 -9.03 8.90 3.82
N GLN A 61 -8.37 9.56 2.86
CA GLN A 61 -7.33 10.55 3.19
C GLN A 61 -7.87 11.71 4.05
N ARG A 62 -9.11 12.14 3.80
CA ARG A 62 -9.76 13.19 4.58
C ARG A 62 -10.13 12.69 5.98
N HIS A 63 -10.65 11.47 6.08
CA HIS A 63 -10.98 10.83 7.34
C HIS A 63 -9.74 10.75 8.22
N ASP A 64 -8.63 10.23 7.70
CA ASP A 64 -7.37 10.10 8.44
C ASP A 64 -6.89 11.43 9.03
N LYS A 65 -7.04 12.53 8.27
CA LYS A 65 -6.68 13.87 8.76
C LYS A 65 -7.61 14.37 9.87
N LEU A 66 -8.89 14.01 9.83
CA LEU A 66 -9.90 14.45 10.78
C LEU A 66 -9.92 13.60 12.05
N THR A 67 -9.62 12.30 11.92
CA THR A 67 -9.58 11.37 13.04
C THR A 67 -8.19 11.20 13.63
N ALA A 68 -7.17 11.83 13.05
CA ALA A 68 -5.85 11.87 13.67
C ALA A 68 -5.96 12.49 15.07
N GLU A 69 -5.57 11.72 16.07
CA GLU A 69 -5.52 12.22 17.44
C GLU A 69 -4.54 13.41 17.52
N PRO A 70 -4.92 14.51 18.19
CA PRO A 70 -4.00 15.60 18.44
C PRO A 70 -2.76 15.10 19.19
N TYR A 71 -1.58 15.37 18.64
CA TYR A 71 -0.32 14.99 19.26
C TYR A 71 0.60 16.19 19.41
N VAL A 72 1.51 16.11 20.39
CA VAL A 72 2.54 17.12 20.61
C VAL A 72 3.82 16.63 19.94
N THR A 73 4.43 17.47 19.10
CA THR A 73 5.70 17.13 18.45
C THR A 73 6.85 17.17 19.46
N ASP A 74 7.88 16.33 19.27
CA ASP A 74 9.08 16.34 20.11
C ASP A 74 9.73 17.74 20.18
N HIS A 75 9.72 18.49 19.07
CA HIS A 75 10.22 19.85 19.05
C HIS A 75 9.42 20.77 19.99
N ALA A 76 8.08 20.66 19.99
CA ALA A 76 7.24 21.43 20.90
C ALA A 76 7.50 21.05 22.36
N VAL A 77 7.70 19.76 22.65
CA VAL A 77 8.08 19.29 24.00
C VAL A 77 9.40 19.92 24.44
N LEU A 78 10.45 19.85 23.61
CA LEU A 78 11.74 20.45 23.93
C LEU A 78 11.63 21.95 24.20
N ARG A 79 10.93 22.69 23.34
CA ARG A 79 10.74 24.14 23.51
C ARG A 79 9.94 24.49 24.75
N TYR A 80 8.93 23.69 25.06
CA TYR A 80 8.15 23.87 26.28
C TYR A 80 9.00 23.67 27.53
N ILE A 81 9.85 22.64 27.55
CA ILE A 81 10.73 22.36 28.69
C ILE A 81 11.78 23.46 28.87
N GLU A 82 12.39 23.94 27.78
CA GLU A 82 13.33 25.08 27.84
C GLU A 82 12.67 26.34 28.40
N ARG A 83 11.52 26.73 27.84
CA ARG A 83 10.88 28.01 28.18
C ARG A 83 10.16 28.00 29.52
N LYS A 84 9.53 26.88 29.89
CA LYS A 84 8.74 26.78 31.12
C LYS A 84 9.57 26.36 32.33
N TYR A 85 10.46 25.40 32.15
CA TYR A 85 11.25 24.84 33.25
C TYR A 85 12.71 25.32 33.24
N GLY A 86 13.14 26.10 32.25
CA GLY A 86 14.46 26.71 32.22
C GLY A 86 15.59 25.75 31.84
N PHE A 87 15.29 24.61 31.22
CA PHE A 87 16.34 23.71 30.75
C PHE A 87 17.09 24.31 29.56
N ASP A 88 18.40 24.10 29.51
CA ASP A 88 19.22 24.44 28.34
C ASP A 88 19.57 23.15 27.57
N ILE A 89 18.74 22.83 26.57
CA ILE A 89 18.95 21.62 25.75
C ILE A 89 20.23 21.71 24.93
N ASP A 90 20.67 22.92 24.55
CA ASP A 90 21.92 23.10 23.81
C ASP A 90 23.16 22.88 24.70
N ALA A 91 23.09 23.28 25.98
CA ALA A 91 24.10 22.91 26.96
C ALA A 91 24.16 21.39 27.15
N ILE A 92 23.01 20.72 27.29
CA ILE A 92 22.95 19.25 27.42
C ILE A 92 23.55 18.58 26.18
N ARG A 93 23.25 19.05 24.96
CA ARG A 93 23.86 18.54 23.73
C ARG A 93 25.39 18.67 23.73
N LYS A 94 25.90 19.81 24.22
CA LYS A 94 27.36 20.03 24.34
C LYS A 94 27.99 19.09 25.37
N GLU A 95 27.32 18.87 26.48
CA GLU A 95 27.75 17.93 27.52
C GLU A 95 27.83 16.49 26.99
N MET A 96 26.85 16.05 26.19
CA MET A 96 26.87 14.73 25.55
C MET A 96 27.99 14.58 24.52
N LEU A 97 28.40 15.66 23.85
CA LEU A 97 29.41 15.65 22.78
C LEU A 97 30.83 15.94 23.29
N THR A 98 31.26 15.17 24.30
CA THR A 98 32.62 15.27 24.83
C THR A 98 33.70 14.89 23.80
N PRO A 99 34.96 15.32 23.99
CA PRO A 99 36.07 14.90 23.12
C PRO A 99 36.21 13.38 22.99
N GLN A 100 35.92 12.64 24.06
CA GLN A 100 35.97 11.17 24.08
C GLN A 100 34.87 10.55 23.20
N VAL A 101 33.65 11.07 23.28
CA VAL A 101 32.53 10.61 22.44
C VAL A 101 32.83 10.89 20.97
N LYS A 102 33.37 12.08 20.66
CA LYS A 102 33.80 12.42 19.28
C LYS A 102 34.92 11.50 18.78
N ALA A 103 35.88 11.15 19.63
CA ALA A 103 36.93 10.20 19.28
C ALA A 103 36.35 8.79 19.02
N ALA A 104 35.42 8.32 19.85
CA ALA A 104 34.73 7.05 19.67
C ALA A 104 33.94 6.99 18.35
N MET A 105 33.27 8.07 17.96
CA MET A 105 32.62 8.17 16.66
C MET A 105 33.62 8.07 15.50
N LYS A 106 34.78 8.74 15.61
CA LYS A 106 35.82 8.72 14.56
C LYS A 106 36.41 7.34 14.32
N VAL A 107 36.54 6.51 15.36
CA VAL A 107 37.02 5.13 15.23
C VAL A 107 35.91 4.14 14.86
N GLY A 108 34.67 4.60 14.66
CA GLY A 108 33.54 3.75 14.28
C GLY A 108 32.96 2.91 15.42
N ALA A 109 33.11 3.35 16.68
CA ALA A 109 32.53 2.64 17.81
C ALA A 109 30.99 2.65 17.75
N LYS A 110 30.35 1.53 18.12
CA LYS A 110 28.88 1.42 18.22
C LYS A 110 28.31 1.90 19.55
N GLY A 111 29.19 2.18 20.52
CA GLY A 111 28.79 2.72 21.81
C GLY A 111 29.98 3.09 22.70
N ILE A 112 29.73 3.97 23.66
CA ILE A 112 30.71 4.46 24.63
C ILE A 112 30.07 4.51 26.01
N LYS A 113 30.78 3.99 27.01
CA LYS A 113 30.36 4.09 28.41
C LYS A 113 30.60 5.52 28.90
N VAL A 114 29.59 6.08 29.55
CA VAL A 114 29.62 7.41 30.17
C VAL A 114 29.04 7.28 31.58
N ASP A 115 29.10 8.35 32.36
CA ASP A 115 28.56 8.30 33.71
C ASP A 115 27.08 7.90 33.72
N GLY A 116 26.74 6.98 34.62
CA GLY A 116 25.40 6.40 34.75
C GLY A 116 24.91 5.50 33.60
N GLY A 117 25.65 5.30 32.50
CA GLY A 117 25.15 4.53 31.36
C GLY A 117 26.04 4.37 30.13
N THR A 118 25.43 4.16 28.98
CA THR A 118 26.10 3.95 27.70
C THR A 118 25.38 4.70 26.59
N PHE A 119 26.11 5.55 25.87
CA PHE A 119 25.62 6.10 24.61
C PHE A 119 25.77 5.06 23.51
N LYS A 120 24.70 4.85 22.74
CA LYS A 120 24.76 4.12 21.47
C LYS A 120 25.01 5.11 20.35
N LEU A 121 25.93 4.74 19.48
CA LEU A 121 26.41 5.58 18.39
C LEU A 121 26.02 4.95 17.06
N ASN A 122 25.62 5.78 16.10
CA ASN A 122 25.44 5.40 14.71
C ASN A 122 26.16 6.42 13.82
N GLY A 123 27.34 6.06 13.32
CA GLY A 123 28.23 6.98 12.62
C GLY A 123 28.62 8.16 13.51
N THR A 124 28.15 9.35 13.17
CA THR A 124 28.45 10.61 13.86
C THR A 124 27.35 11.06 14.84
N ALA A 125 26.32 10.24 15.06
CA ALA A 125 25.18 10.59 15.91
C ALA A 125 25.13 9.71 17.17
N ILE A 126 24.76 10.33 18.31
CA ILE A 126 24.28 9.62 19.48
C ILE A 126 22.79 9.34 19.24
N VAL A 127 22.39 8.07 19.26
CA VAL A 127 21.01 7.67 18.93
C VAL A 127 20.19 7.29 20.16
N THR A 128 20.83 6.80 21.22
CA THR A 128 20.14 6.47 22.46
C THR A 128 21.10 6.46 23.65
N TYR A 129 20.54 6.57 24.86
CA TYR A 129 21.22 6.39 26.14
C TYR A 129 20.62 5.19 26.87
N VAL A 130 21.46 4.22 27.21
CA VAL A 130 21.07 3.04 27.99
C VAL A 130 21.61 3.19 29.40
N ARG A 131 20.72 3.31 30.38
CA ARG A 131 21.09 3.40 31.80
C ARG A 131 21.80 2.12 32.25
N ALA A 132 22.86 2.26 33.04
CA ALA A 132 23.49 1.12 33.70
C ALA A 132 22.51 0.51 34.73
N LYS A 133 22.47 -0.83 34.79
CA LYS A 133 21.71 -1.54 35.82
C LYS A 133 22.38 -1.42 37.18
#